data_AF-A0A845WQZ6-F1
#
_entry.id   AF-A0A845WQZ6-F1
#
_cell.length_a   1.000
_cell.length_b   1.000
_cell.length_c   1.000
_cell.angle_alpha   90.00
_cell.angle_beta   90.00
_cell.angle_gamma   90.00
#
_symmetry.space_group_name_H-M   'P 1'
#
loop_
_entity.id
_entity.type
_entity.pdbx_description
1 polymer ?
#
loop_
_entity_poly.entity_id
_entity_poly.type
_entity_poly.pdbx_seq_one_letter_code
_entity_poly.pdbx_strand_id
1 'polypeptide(L)' 'MPDKKLVIRITDFEKRQLQQEADKRGMTSSELIRSLIAPFPIPEDSV' A
#
# COMPACT_ATOMS: atom_id res chain seq x y z
N MET A 1 -10.30 -5.61 -11.51
CA MET A 1 -9.72 -4.32 -11.10
C MET A 1 -9.80 -4.21 -9.59
N PRO A 2 -8.81 -3.62 -8.90
CA PRO A 2 -8.93 -3.34 -7.47
C PRO A 2 -10.08 -2.34 -7.24
N ASP A 3 -11.15 -2.78 -6.58
CA ASP A 3 -12.41 -2.06 -6.41
C ASP A 3 -12.64 -1.59 -4.96
N LYS A 4 -11.89 -2.14 -4.00
CA LYS A 4 -11.98 -1.77 -2.58
C LYS A 4 -11.02 -0.62 -2.24
N LYS A 5 -11.47 0.29 -1.37
CA LYS A 5 -10.71 1.45 -0.91
C LYS A 5 -10.11 1.19 0.47
N LEU A 6 -8.79 1.33 0.59
CA LEU A 6 -8.10 1.43 1.87
C LEU A 6 -7.94 2.90 2.24
N VAL A 7 -8.48 3.32 3.39
CA VAL A 7 -8.32 4.68 3.92
C VAL A 7 -7.58 4.59 5.24
N ILE A 8 -6.40 5.20 5.30
CA ILE A 8 -5.56 5.28 6.50
C ILE A 8 -5.27 6.74 6.81
N ARG A 9 -5.26 7.09 8.09
CA ARG A 9 -4.80 8.40 8.54
C ARG A 9 -3.29 8.31 8.77
N ILE A 10 -2.55 9.21 8.13
CA ILE A 10 -1.10 9.32 8.25
C ILE A 10 -0.74 10.80 8.37
N THR A 11 0.41 11.06 8.97
CA THR A 11 1.02 12.39 9.02
C THR A 11 1.57 12.80 7.65
N ASP A 12 1.80 14.10 7.47
CA ASP A 12 2.46 14.61 6.25
C ASP A 12 3.88 14.04 6.08
N PHE A 13 4.56 13.75 7.18
CA PHE A 13 5.88 13.14 7.17
C PHE A 13 5.83 11.73 6.57
N GLU A 14 4.95 10.87 7.08
CA GLU A 14 4.77 9.50 6.57
C GLU A 14 4.32 9.49 5.11
N LYS A 15 3.44 10.43 4.72
CA LYS A 15 3.02 10.60 3.33
C LYS A 15 4.19 10.90 2.40
N ARG A 16 5.12 11.78 2.83
CA ARG A 16 6.33 12.11 2.06
C ARG A 16 7.29 10.93 1.98
N GLN A 17 7.49 10.20 3.08
CA GLN A 17 8.31 8.99 3.08
C GLN A 17 7.78 7.95 2.10
N LEU A 18 6.46 7.72 2.12
CA LEU A 18 5.80 6.79 1.21
C LEU A 18 5.97 7.19 -0.26
N GLN A 19 5.83 8.48 -0.58
CA GLN A 19 6.04 8.98 -1.93
C GLN A 19 7.50 8.79 -2.38
N GLN A 20 8.47 9.18 -1.56
CA GLN A 20 9.88 9.05 -1.89
C GLN A 20 10.29 7.60 -2.17
N GLU A 21 9.79 6.66 -1.36
CA GLU A 21 10.11 5.25 -1.55
C GLU A 21 9.41 4.66 -2.79
N ALA A 22 8.20 5.14 -3.09
CA ALA A 22 7.49 4.77 -4.30
C ALA A 22 8.23 5.27 -5.56
N ASP A 23 8.68 6.53 -5.54
CA ASP A 23 9.44 7.15 -6.63
C ASP A 23 10.75 6.41 -6.90
N LYS A 24 11.51 6.05 -5.86
CA LYS A 24 12.76 5.26 -5.99
C LYS A 24 12.54 3.92 -6.69
N ARG A 25 11.35 3.33 -6.52
CA ARG A 25 10.98 2.02 -7.07
C ARG A 25 10.25 2.13 -8.41
N GLY A 26 10.01 3.34 -8.91
CA GLY A 26 9.21 3.58 -10.12
C GLY A 26 7.75 3.16 -9.97
N MET A 27 7.22 3.25 -8.74
CA MET A 27 5.86 2.83 -8.38
C MET A 27 5.04 4.02 -7.90
N THR A 28 3.72 3.92 -7.99
CA THR A 28 2.81 4.78 -7.23
C THR A 28 2.76 4.34 -5.76
N SER A 29 2.37 5.24 -4.85
CA SER A 29 2.19 4.88 -3.44
C SER A 29 1.19 3.73 -3.24
N SER A 30 0.15 3.65 -4.06
CA SER A 30 -0.84 2.56 -4.02
C SER A 30 -0.27 1.23 -4.51
N GLU A 31 0.67 1.24 -5.46
CA GLU A 31 1.40 0.02 -5.87
C GLU A 31 2.40 -0.41 -4.82
N LEU A 32 3.12 0.53 -4.21
CA LEU A 32 4.02 0.22 -3.10
C LEU A 32 3.28 -0.43 -1.94
N ILE A 33 2.17 0.15 -1.49
CA ILE A 33 1.34 -0.45 -0.43
C ILE A 33 0.86 -1.86 -0.83
N ARG A 34 0.41 -2.05 -2.07
CA ARG A 34 -0.01 -3.38 -2.55
C ARG A 34 1.15 -4.37 -2.60
N SER A 35 2.35 -3.94 -2.98
CA SER A 35 3.55 -4.79 -3.00
C SER A 35 3.96 -5.23 -1.59
N LEU A 36 3.72 -4.39 -0.59
CA LEU A 36 3.97 -4.71 0.82
C LEU A 36 2.91 -5.66 1.40
N ILE A 37 1.68 -5.63 0.89
CA ILE A 37 0.59 -6.54 1.28
C ILE A 37 0.71 -7.90 0.56
N ALA A 38 1.22 -7.92 -0.68
CA ALA A 38 1.34 -9.11 -1.51
C ALA A 38 1.99 -10.35 -0.86
N PRO A 39 3.02 -10.25 0.03
CA PRO A 39 3.59 -11.41 0.69
C PRO A 39 2.76 -11.95 1.86
N PHE A 40 1.66 -11.29 2.26
CA PHE A 40 0.79 -11.81 3.31
C PHE A 40 0.11 -13.10 2.86
N PRO A 41 -0.18 -14.03 3.79
CA PRO A 41 -0.87 -15.27 3.46
C PRO A 41 -2.22 -14.97 2.80
N ILE A 42 -2.67 -15.90 1.96
CA ILE A 42 -4.04 -15.86 1.43
C ILE A 42 -4.98 -15.81 2.64
N PRO A 43 -5.92 -14.84 2.70
CA PRO A 43 -6.89 -14.78 3.77
C PRO A 43 -7.61 -16.12 3.84
N GLU A 44 -7.51 -16.80 4.99
CA GLU A 44 -8.40 -17.94 5.26
C GLU A 44 -9.81 -17.37 5.26
N ASP A 45 -10.70 -17.95 4.44
CA ASP A 45 -12.11 -17.58 4.44
C ASP A 45 -12.60 -17.68 5.88
N SER A 46 -12.78 -16.53 6.53
CA SER A 46 -13.48 -16.44 7.79
C SER A 46 -14.94 -16.71 7.46
N VAL A 47 -15.30 -17.98 7.45
CA VAL A 47 -16.69 -18.45 7.48
C VAL A 47 -17.32 -18.00 8.78
#